data_AF-A0A965JMH6-F1
#
_entry.id   AF-A0A965JMH6-F1
#
_cell.length_a   1.000
_cell.length_b   1.000
_cell.length_c   1.000
_cell.angle_alpha   90.00
_cell.angle_beta   90.00
_cell.angle_gamma   90.00
#
_symmetry.space_group_name_H-M   'P 1'
#
loop_
_entity.id
_entity.type
_entity.pdbx_description
1 polymer ?
#
loop_
_entity_poly.entity_id
_entity_poly.type
_entity_poly.pdbx_seq_one_letter_code
_entity_poly.pdbx_strand_id
1 'polypeptide(L)'
;MTMVVFHLGVPDKLLYVCRLLRKASRQGARVRVVADEVECAQLDSALWTFEPSEFLPHARYDPAKVPHPSWSHTPIWLTQKDHGWPDVVPPASVLVNL
;
A
#
# COMPACT_ATOMS: atom_id res chain seq x y z
N MET A 1 -20.13 -3.13 8.31
CA MET A 1 -20.02 -4.53 7.83
C MET A 1 -18.68 -4.66 7.12
N THR A 2 -17.86 -5.66 7.48
CA THR A 2 -16.51 -5.84 6.92
C THR A 2 -16.58 -6.81 5.73
N MET A 3 -15.94 -6.48 4.60
CA MET A 3 -15.87 -7.33 3.41
C MET A 3 -14.45 -7.88 3.27
N VAL A 4 -14.32 -9.18 3.03
CA VAL A 4 -13.04 -9.86 2.78
C VAL A 4 -13.13 -10.57 1.44
N VAL A 5 -12.14 -10.36 0.58
CA VAL A 5 -12.05 -10.96 -0.77
C VAL A 5 -10.69 -11.60 -0.92
N PHE A 6 -10.67 -12.82 -1.46
CA PHE A 6 -9.44 -13.54 -1.80
C PHE A 6 -9.27 -13.56 -3.31
N HIS A 7 -8.08 -13.18 -3.77
CA HIS A 7 -7.71 -13.22 -5.19
C HIS A 7 -6.75 -14.40 -5.41
N LEU A 8 -7.22 -15.43 -6.09
CA LEU A 8 -6.49 -16.68 -6.35
C LEU A 8 -6.19 -16.81 -7.85
N GLY A 9 -5.18 -17.62 -8.20
CA GLY A 9 -4.82 -17.88 -9.60
C GLY A 9 -4.24 -16.66 -10.31
N VAL A 10 -3.54 -15.79 -9.58
CA VAL A 10 -2.89 -14.59 -10.10
C VAL A 10 -1.46 -14.96 -10.54
N PRO A 11 -1.14 -14.98 -11.85
CA PRO A 11 0.17 -15.44 -12.32
C PRO A 11 1.31 -14.48 -11.94
N ASP A 12 1.01 -13.18 -11.90
CA ASP A 12 1.90 -12.13 -11.44
C ASP A 12 1.22 -11.31 -10.35
N LYS A 13 1.52 -11.68 -9.10
CA LYS A 13 0.96 -11.07 -7.89
C LYS A 13 1.34 -9.59 -7.78
N LEU A 14 2.57 -9.22 -8.14
CA LEU A 14 3.08 -7.86 -7.97
C LEU A 14 2.40 -6.90 -8.94
N LEU A 15 2.33 -7.26 -10.22
CA LEU A 15 1.64 -6.47 -11.23
C LEU A 15 0.13 -6.37 -10.94
N TYR A 16 -0.47 -7.46 -10.45
CA TYR A 16 -1.86 -7.44 -10.02
C TYR A 16 -2.11 -6.44 -8.89
N VAL A 17 -1.27 -6.45 -7.86
CA VAL A 17 -1.37 -5.50 -6.74
C VAL A 17 -1.18 -4.07 -7.24
N CYS A 18 -0.24 -3.79 -8.14
CA CYS A 18 -0.09 -2.45 -8.72
C CYS A 18 -1.39 -1.97 -9.39
N ARG A 19 -2.05 -2.83 -10.18
CA ARG A 19 -3.35 -2.52 -10.81
C ARG A 19 -4.48 -2.33 -9.80
N LEU A 20 -4.49 -3.13 -8.73
CA LEU A 20 -5.45 -3.02 -7.64
C LEU A 20 -5.29 -1.68 -6.91
N LEU A 21 -4.06 -1.31 -6.55
CA LEU A 21 -3.73 -0.06 -5.87
C LEU A 21 -4.04 1.16 -6.73
N ARG A 22 -3.76 1.09 -8.04
CA ARG A 22 -4.21 2.09 -9.01
C ARG A 22 -5.71 2.31 -8.97
N LYS A 23 -6.49 1.22 -9.02
CA LYS A 23 -7.95 1.30 -8.97
C LYS A 23 -8.43 1.92 -7.65
N ALA A 24 -7.87 1.50 -6.52
CA ALA A 24 -8.20 2.04 -5.21
C ALA A 24 -7.85 3.54 -5.09
N SER A 25 -6.67 3.93 -5.56
CA SER A 25 -6.22 5.33 -5.58
C SER A 25 -7.15 6.23 -6.41
N ARG A 26 -7.55 5.78 -7.61
CA ARG A 26 -8.53 6.49 -8.46
C ARG A 26 -9.92 6.62 -7.82
N GLN A 27 -10.25 5.75 -6.87
CA GLN A 27 -11.50 5.81 -6.09
C GLN A 27 -11.35 6.67 -4.82
N GLY A 28 -10.18 7.28 -4.59
CA GLY A 28 -9.89 8.06 -3.39
C GLY A 28 -9.72 7.21 -2.12
N ALA A 29 -9.56 5.89 -2.25
CA ALA A 29 -9.41 5.00 -1.12
C ALA A 29 -8.03 5.16 -0.47
N ARG A 30 -7.97 5.06 0.86
CA ARG A 30 -6.72 4.96 1.60
C ARG A 30 -6.38 3.51 1.82
N VAL A 31 -5.21 3.09 1.37
CA VAL A 31 -4.80 1.69 1.35
C VAL A 31 -3.61 1.46 2.27
N ARG A 32 -3.73 0.44 3.12
CA ARG A 32 -2.59 -0.16 3.80
C ARG A 32 -2.26 -1.47 3.10
N VAL A 33 -1.02 -1.61 2.66
CA VAL A 33 -0.46 -2.88 2.20
C VAL A 33 0.35 -3.47 3.34
N VAL A 34 0.13 -4.75 3.61
CA VAL A 34 0.89 -5.53 4.58
C VAL A 34 1.58 -6.66 3.82
N ALA A 35 2.90 -6.73 3.90
CA ALA A 35 3.72 -7.76 3.25
C ALA A 35 4.97 -8.06 4.09
N ASP A 36 5.83 -8.99 3.67
CA ASP A 36 7.19 -9.05 4.24
C ASP A 36 8.09 -7.93 3.67
N GLU A 37 9.31 -7.81 4.19
CA GLU A 37 10.26 -6.75 3.77
C GLU A 37 10.63 -6.84 2.29
N VAL A 38 10.81 -8.06 1.78
CA VAL A 38 11.22 -8.29 0.39
C VAL A 38 10.08 -7.91 -0.55
N GLU A 39 8.86 -8.35 -0.26
CA GLU A 39 7.66 -8.01 -1.02
C GLU A 39 7.36 -6.50 -0.94
N CYS A 40 7.56 -5.86 0.23
CA CYS A 40 7.41 -4.41 0.36
C CYS A 40 8.39 -3.66 -0.53
N ALA A 41 9.67 -4.04 -0.55
CA ALA A 41 10.69 -3.40 -1.36
C ALA A 41 10.44 -3.60 -2.87
N GLN A 42 10.02 -4.80 -3.27
CA GLN A 42 9.63 -5.09 -4.65
C GLN A 42 8.42 -4.26 -5.09
N LEU A 43 7.40 -4.14 -4.23
CA LEU A 43 6.19 -3.38 -4.53
C LEU A 43 6.47 -1.88 -4.59
N ASP A 44 7.30 -1.34 -3.69
CA ASP A 44 7.73 0.06 -3.72
C ASP A 44 8.36 0.41 -5.07
N SER A 45 9.34 -0.40 -5.52
CA SER A 45 9.97 -0.22 -6.84
C SER A 45 8.98 -0.37 -8.00
N ALA A 46 8.10 -1.37 -7.94
CA ALA A 46 7.11 -1.61 -8.99
C ALA A 46 6.09 -0.47 -9.10
N LEU A 47 5.65 0.12 -7.98
CA LEU A 47 4.70 1.23 -7.99
C LEU A 47 5.24 2.49 -8.67
N TRP A 48 6.56 2.66 -8.71
CA TRP A 48 7.22 3.74 -9.45
C TRP A 48 7.37 3.46 -10.95
N THR A 49 7.38 2.19 -11.37
CA THR A 49 7.86 1.81 -12.71
C THR A 49 6.85 1.05 -13.56
N PHE A 50 5.77 0.51 -12.97
CA PHE A 50 4.84 -0.38 -13.68
C PHE A 50 4.05 0.31 -14.80
N GLU A 51 3.77 1.61 -14.67
CA GLU A 51 3.05 2.43 -15.66
C GLU A 51 3.70 3.82 -15.77
N PRO A 52 4.45 4.11 -16.85
CA PRO A 52 5.26 5.33 -16.95
C PRO A 52 4.50 6.66 -16.84
N SER A 53 3.21 6.66 -17.18
CA SER A 53 2.35 7.85 -17.17
C SER A 53 1.54 7.99 -15.89
N GLU A 54 1.74 7.11 -14.91
CA GLU A 54 0.98 7.11 -13.68
C GLU A 54 1.85 7.32 -12.47
N PHE A 55 1.37 8.18 -11.58
CA PHE A 55 1.96 8.38 -10.27
C PHE A 55 0.98 7.90 -9.21
N LEU A 56 1.40 6.89 -8.43
CA LEU A 56 0.68 6.40 -7.26
C LEU A 56 1.41 6.87 -6.01
N PRO A 57 0.98 7.94 -5.33
CA PRO A 57 1.68 8.43 -4.15
C PRO A 57 1.68 7.36 -3.05
N HIS A 58 2.86 6.89 -2.67
CA HIS A 58 3.03 5.85 -1.67
C HIS A 58 4.23 6.13 -0.77
N ALA A 59 4.25 5.53 0.41
CA ALA A 59 5.39 5.55 1.30
C ALA A 59 5.53 4.22 2.04
N ARG A 60 6.78 3.89 2.39
CA ARG A 60 7.09 2.81 3.31
C ARG A 60 7.03 3.31 4.74
N TYR A 61 6.31 2.59 5.58
CA TYR A 61 6.30 2.84 7.01
C TYR A 61 7.57 2.30 7.65
N ASP A 62 8.18 3.13 8.49
CA ASP A 62 9.34 2.79 9.28
C ASP A 62 9.09 3.30 10.70
N PRO A 63 8.97 2.41 11.70
CA PRO A 63 8.65 2.81 13.08
C PRO A 63 9.75 3.65 13.74
N ALA A 64 10.98 3.63 13.20
CA ALA A 64 12.08 4.44 13.72
C ALA A 64 12.00 5.92 13.28
N LYS A 65 11.17 6.23 12.27
CA LYS A 65 11.01 7.61 11.78
C LYS A 65 10.04 8.39 12.64
N VAL A 66 10.39 9.66 12.88
CA VAL A 66 9.52 10.60 13.59
C VAL A 66 8.31 10.93 12.69
N PRO A 67 7.08 10.78 13.20
CA PRO A 67 5.86 11.24 12.53
C PRO A 67 5.97 12.66 11.99
N HIS A 68 5.59 12.85 10.73
CA HIS A 68 5.55 14.18 10.10
C HIS A 68 4.12 14.50 9.62
N PRO A 69 3.63 15.75 9.73
CA PRO A 69 2.25 16.10 9.33
C PRO A 69 1.90 15.72 7.88
N SER A 70 2.88 15.73 6.98
CA SER A 70 2.68 15.35 5.57
C SER A 70 2.27 13.89 5.36
N TRP A 71 2.49 13.00 6.34
CA TRP A 71 2.11 11.58 6.27
C TRP A 71 0.60 11.41 6.10
N SER A 72 -0.19 12.38 6.58
CA SER A 72 -1.64 12.42 6.41
C SER A 72 -2.09 12.61 4.96
N HIS A 73 -1.20 12.99 4.04
CA HIS A 73 -1.49 13.12 2.61
C HIS A 73 -1.12 11.87 1.81
N THR A 74 -0.41 10.90 2.39
CA THR A 74 -0.06 9.65 1.71
C THR A 74 -1.26 8.70 1.69
N PRO A 75 -1.80 8.34 0.50
CA PRO A 75 -2.96 7.47 0.39
C PRO A 75 -2.60 5.98 0.45
N ILE A 76 -1.37 5.59 0.07
CA ILE A 76 -0.93 4.18 0.04
C ILE A 76 0.28 4.02 0.96
N TRP A 77 0.15 3.14 1.96
CA TRP A 77 1.24 2.80 2.87
C TRP A 77 1.67 1.35 2.71
N LEU A 78 2.97 1.13 2.58
CA LEU A 78 3.58 -0.19 2.60
C LEU A 78 4.11 -0.47 4.01
N THR A 79 3.65 -1.55 4.63
CA THR A 79 3.95 -1.88 6.02
C THR A 79 4.30 -3.37 6.15
N GLN A 80 5.15 -3.71 7.12
CA GLN A 80 5.36 -5.12 7.47
C GLN A 80 4.29 -5.61 8.45
N LYS A 81 4.11 -6.94 8.55
CA LYS A 81 3.07 -7.60 9.37
C LYS A 81 3.17 -7.30 10.87
N ASP A 82 4.39 -7.16 11.37
CA ASP A 82 4.74 -6.92 12.77
C ASP A 82 4.73 -5.44 13.17
N HIS A 83 4.70 -4.53 12.19
CA HIS A 83 4.64 -3.10 12.45
C HIS A 83 3.23 -2.62 12.81
N GLY A 84 3.13 -1.89 13.93
CA GLY A 84 1.93 -1.16 14.32
C GLY A 84 1.51 -0.10 13.29
N TRP A 85 0.29 0.42 13.42
CA TRP A 85 -0.19 1.54 12.59
C TRP A 85 -0.09 2.85 13.37
N PRO A 86 0.59 3.88 12.86
CA PRO A 86 0.79 5.12 13.59
C PRO A 86 -0.48 5.98 13.64
N ASP A 87 -0.78 6.59 14.78
CA ASP A 87 -1.98 7.44 14.97
C ASP A 87 -2.03 8.67 14.04
N VAL A 88 -0.86 9.16 13.60
CA VAL A 88 -0.76 10.31 12.67
C VAL A 88 -1.27 9.96 11.27
N VAL A 89 -1.29 8.68 10.89
CA VAL A 89 -1.77 8.24 9.58
C VAL A 89 -3.26 7.90 9.71
N PRO A 90 -4.13 8.57 8.94
CA PRO A 90 -5.56 8.27 8.95
C PRO A 90 -5.82 6.78 8.68
N PRO A 91 -6.85 6.18 9.32
CA PRO A 91 -7.16 4.77 9.12
C PRO A 91 -7.32 4.42 7.63
N ALA A 92 -6.73 3.30 7.23
CA ALA A 92 -6.94 2.79 5.88
C ALA A 92 -8.38 2.29 5.72
N SER A 93 -9.03 2.64 4.60
CA SER A 93 -10.34 2.11 4.22
C SER A 93 -10.23 0.73 3.57
N VAL A 94 -9.03 0.36 3.08
CA VAL A 94 -8.74 -0.92 2.44
C VAL A 94 -7.43 -1.47 2.99
N LEU A 95 -7.45 -2.75 3.36
CA LEU A 95 -6.25 -3.52 3.71
C LEU A 95 -5.95 -4.51 2.58
N VAL A 96 -4.72 -4.48 2.05
CA VAL A 96 -4.20 -5.47 1.11
C VAL A 96 -3.15 -6.28 1.85
N ASN A 97 -3.40 -7.58 2.00
CA ASN A 97 -2.43 -8.52 2.54
C ASN A 97 -1.75 -9.24 1.37
N LEU A 98 -0.45 -8.98 1.18
CA LEU A 98 0.40 -9.80 0.31
C LEU A 98 0.80 -11.08 1.05
#